data_AF-A0A6A6RKD9-F1
#
_entry.id   AF-A0A6A6RKD9-F1
#
_cell.length_a   1.000
_cell.length_b   1.000
_cell.length_c   1.000
_cell.angle_alpha   90.00
_cell.angle_beta   90.00
_cell.angle_gamma   90.00
#
_symmetry.space_group_name_H-M   'P 1'
#
loop_
_entity.id
_entity.type
_entity.pdbx_description
1 polymer ?
#
loop_
_entity_poly.entity_id
_entity_poly.type
_entity_poly.pdbx_seq_one_letter_code
_entity_poly.pdbx_strand_id
1 'polypeptide(L)'
;MDNLLDLPLEVLRMIINELVLDIGIRNAWKKRNTCRTFLSEIDHNILAVQSISLHKRHYYHGNCLTGKVWLMLFYRSKMLGDANPMFPDKVNQVLKWLEEELNTMDEAKDDLREAVCKIFVGASGLERMYQFLTLEYRIPSDVEYDLGKELCGWDKLAIATALGNMDLVKKELPLCVGGRRCGNHMGDVLYHALQQPNLDILQVVSDYVEDLQSSEKLVFEERYEGSLFNQAMQYAISQNNLIAINDLLMLRAKWTTKLVDKYFYYLWMEMAVRKNDVLIVRRLRLVEFFPIGPRVTLRAFKYACKYCSIHIIKELLGDGGLDPSYNWGSSTPLILAIKCRDVEKVRTVIDAGAYVHGSWRGARSMDPLVCTQFSPQITGLLLKKLEHQKGARERMAIKQAREAAES
;
A
#
# COMPACT_ATOMS: atom_id res chain seq x y z
N MET A 1 31.29 -23.16 38.85
CA MET A 1 30.31 -22.97 37.77
C MET A 1 30.51 -21.55 37.33
N ASP A 2 31.35 -21.37 36.33
CA ASP A 2 31.91 -20.06 36.03
C ASP A 2 31.15 -19.41 34.87
N ASN A 3 30.33 -20.19 34.16
CA ASN A 3 29.49 -19.72 33.06
C ASN A 3 28.02 -20.11 33.28
N LEU A 4 27.13 -19.14 33.08
CA LEU A 4 25.67 -19.33 33.12
C LEU A 4 25.19 -20.33 32.05
N LEU A 5 25.97 -20.53 30.99
CA LEU A 5 25.71 -21.49 29.92
C LEU A 5 26.05 -22.94 30.31
N ASP A 6 26.70 -23.17 31.46
CA ASP A 6 26.98 -24.51 31.97
C ASP A 6 25.75 -25.12 32.69
N LEU A 7 24.70 -24.32 32.91
CA LEU A 7 23.46 -24.77 33.51
C LEU A 7 22.62 -25.60 32.52
N PRO A 8 21.86 -26.59 33.01
CA PRO A 8 20.82 -27.23 32.21
C PRO A 8 19.85 -26.19 31.61
N LEU A 9 19.37 -26.45 30.39
CA LEU A 9 18.53 -25.50 29.65
C LEU A 9 17.24 -25.14 30.40
N GLU A 10 16.71 -26.07 31.16
CA GLU A 10 15.54 -25.91 32.03
C GLU A 10 15.81 -24.89 33.13
N VAL A 11 16.98 -24.96 33.76
CA VAL A 11 17.39 -24.00 34.80
C VAL A 11 17.58 -22.62 34.18
N LEU A 12 18.21 -22.54 33.01
CA LEU A 12 18.35 -21.28 32.27
C LEU A 12 16.99 -20.66 31.92
N ARG A 13 16.02 -21.47 31.48
CA ARG A 13 14.64 -21.03 31.21
C ARG A 13 13.94 -20.49 32.44
N MET A 14 14.09 -21.15 33.59
CA MET A 14 13.56 -20.66 34.86
C MET A 14 14.20 -19.32 35.23
N ILE A 15 15.52 -19.18 35.14
CA ILE A 15 16.23 -17.92 35.41
C ILE A 15 15.72 -16.81 34.48
N ILE A 16 15.56 -17.09 33.19
CA ILE A 16 15.05 -16.09 32.23
C ILE A 16 13.60 -15.73 32.52
N ASN A 17 12.77 -16.69 32.91
CA ASN A 17 11.39 -16.43 33.32
C ASN A 17 11.33 -15.48 34.51
N GLU A 18 12.07 -15.78 35.57
CA GLU A 18 12.14 -14.94 36.77
C GLU A 18 12.73 -13.56 36.45
N LEU A 19 13.76 -13.50 35.61
CA LEU A 19 14.33 -12.24 35.13
C LEU A 19 13.26 -11.39 34.43
N VAL A 20 12.50 -11.95 33.49
CA VAL A 20 11.47 -11.20 32.75
C VAL A 20 10.35 -10.73 33.68
N LEU A 21 9.96 -11.54 34.67
CA LEU A 21 8.96 -11.18 35.67
C LEU A 21 9.44 -10.05 36.59
N ASP A 22 10.70 -10.10 37.04
CA ASP A 22 11.29 -9.13 37.97
C ASP A 22 11.55 -7.77 37.31
N ILE A 23 12.31 -7.75 36.20
CA ILE A 23 12.74 -6.49 35.58
C ILE A 23 11.80 -6.00 34.46
N GLY A 24 10.83 -6.82 34.07
CA GLY A 24 9.86 -6.56 33.01
C GLY A 24 10.38 -6.80 31.58
N ILE A 25 9.44 -6.99 30.64
CA ILE A 25 9.70 -7.29 29.22
C ILE A 25 10.72 -6.33 28.61
N ARG A 26 10.55 -5.02 28.80
CA ARG A 26 11.41 -4.00 28.17
C ARG A 26 12.86 -4.10 28.61
N ASN A 27 13.12 -4.30 29.89
CA ASN A 27 14.48 -4.37 30.41
C ASN A 27 15.13 -5.71 30.08
N ALA A 28 14.37 -6.81 30.19
CA ALA A 28 14.83 -8.12 29.75
C ALA A 28 15.16 -8.14 28.25
N TRP A 29 14.35 -7.48 27.40
CA TRP A 29 14.59 -7.37 25.96
C TRP A 29 15.96 -6.78 25.61
N LYS A 30 16.45 -5.81 26.41
CA LYS A 30 17.76 -5.18 26.25
C LYS A 30 18.91 -6.11 26.64
N LYS A 31 18.66 -7.13 27.48
CA LYS A 31 19.67 -8.11 27.92
C LYS A 31 19.92 -9.22 26.90
N ARG A 32 19.12 -9.32 25.83
CA ARG A 32 19.30 -10.31 24.75
C ARG A 32 20.67 -10.25 24.06
N ASN A 33 21.33 -9.09 24.07
CA ASN A 33 22.65 -8.92 23.46
C ASN A 33 23.80 -9.59 24.25
N THR A 34 23.50 -10.27 25.36
CA THR A 34 24.51 -10.99 26.16
C THR A 34 25.13 -12.14 25.38
N CYS A 35 24.31 -13.04 24.82
CA CYS A 35 24.74 -14.12 23.94
C CYS A 35 23.55 -14.67 23.12
N ARG A 36 23.83 -15.52 22.12
CA ARG A 36 22.78 -16.10 21.25
C ARG A 36 21.75 -16.94 22.01
N THR A 37 22.19 -17.75 22.98
CA THR A 37 21.29 -18.55 23.82
C THR A 37 20.37 -17.66 24.65
N PHE A 38 20.91 -16.62 25.28
CA PHE A 38 20.11 -15.64 26.02
C PHE A 38 19.10 -14.92 25.14
N LEU A 39 19.50 -14.53 23.92
CA LEU A 39 18.61 -13.92 22.95
C LEU A 39 17.44 -14.85 22.62
N SER A 40 17.72 -16.11 22.29
CA SER A 40 16.72 -17.12 21.94
C SER A 40 15.76 -17.41 23.09
N GLU A 41 16.29 -17.63 24.30
CA GLU A 41 15.47 -17.99 25.46
C GLU A 41 14.65 -16.80 25.98
N ILE A 42 15.16 -15.57 25.94
CA ILE A 42 14.35 -14.37 26.25
C ILE A 42 13.26 -14.17 25.21
N ASP A 43 13.57 -14.37 23.91
CA ASP A 43 12.56 -14.28 22.85
C ASP A 43 11.46 -15.31 23.04
N HIS A 44 11.84 -16.57 23.25
CA HIS A 44 10.89 -17.65 23.52
C HIS A 44 10.07 -17.37 24.77
N ASN A 45 10.71 -16.99 25.89
CA ASN A 45 10.01 -16.72 27.13
C ASN A 45 8.99 -15.59 26.97
N ILE A 46 9.38 -14.46 26.39
CA ILE A 46 8.47 -13.31 26.19
C ILE A 46 7.32 -13.66 25.26
N LEU A 47 7.57 -14.31 24.12
CA LEU A 47 6.55 -14.52 23.09
C LEU A 47 5.64 -15.74 23.38
N ALA A 48 6.21 -16.81 23.94
CA ALA A 48 5.52 -18.09 24.15
C ALA A 48 5.01 -18.29 25.58
N VAL A 49 5.76 -17.84 26.59
CA VAL A 49 5.52 -18.20 28.01
C VAL A 49 4.82 -17.09 28.78
N GLN A 50 5.29 -15.85 28.66
CA GLN A 50 4.80 -14.75 29.48
C GLN A 50 3.32 -14.44 29.22
N SER A 51 2.60 -14.05 30.28
CA SER A 51 1.21 -13.61 30.15
C SER A 51 1.09 -12.38 29.24
N ILE A 52 0.03 -12.33 28.45
CA ILE A 52 -0.36 -11.17 27.65
C ILE A 52 -0.66 -9.94 28.51
N SER A 53 -1.09 -10.12 29.76
CA SER A 53 -1.27 -8.98 30.67
C SER A 53 0.02 -8.18 30.90
N LEU A 54 1.19 -8.83 30.84
CA LEU A 54 2.50 -8.17 30.95
C LEU A 54 2.83 -7.36 29.70
N HIS A 55 2.28 -7.75 28.55
CA HIS A 55 2.45 -7.06 27.28
C HIS A 55 1.68 -5.72 27.23
N LYS A 56 0.53 -5.64 27.93
CA LYS A 56 -0.33 -4.44 28.00
C LYS A 56 0.39 -3.19 28.52
N ARG A 57 1.29 -3.37 29.48
CA ARG A 57 2.04 -2.25 30.10
C ARG A 57 3.09 -1.61 29.19
N HIS A 58 3.39 -2.23 28.04
CA HIS A 58 4.57 -1.87 27.26
C HIS A 58 4.31 -1.60 25.78
N TYR A 59 3.08 -1.79 25.29
CA TYR A 59 2.77 -1.63 23.87
C TYR A 59 3.09 -0.22 23.33
N TYR A 60 2.76 0.82 24.09
CA TYR A 60 2.98 2.21 23.69
C TYR A 60 4.45 2.66 23.72
N HIS A 61 5.39 1.81 24.16
CA HIS A 61 6.73 2.26 24.57
C HIS A 61 7.93 1.58 23.90
N GLY A 62 7.75 0.80 22.82
CA GLY A 62 8.89 0.49 21.96
C GLY A 62 8.72 -0.63 20.95
N ASN A 63 9.54 -0.55 19.91
CA ASN A 63 9.67 -1.48 18.79
C ASN A 63 10.10 -2.91 19.16
N CYS A 64 10.04 -3.34 20.43
CA CYS A 64 10.57 -4.65 20.81
C CYS A 64 9.84 -5.80 20.10
N LEU A 65 8.52 -5.70 19.95
CA LEU A 65 7.72 -6.75 19.30
C LEU A 65 7.48 -6.48 17.80
N THR A 66 7.89 -5.31 17.32
CA THR A 66 7.76 -4.93 15.90
C THR A 66 8.55 -5.93 15.05
N GLY A 67 7.84 -6.67 14.20
CA GLY A 67 8.41 -7.71 13.33
C GLY A 67 8.45 -9.12 13.93
N LYS A 68 8.04 -9.33 15.19
CA LYS A 68 7.95 -10.66 15.84
C LYS A 68 6.53 -11.06 16.24
N VAL A 69 5.52 -10.27 15.89
CA VAL A 69 4.11 -10.58 16.15
C VAL A 69 3.69 -11.93 15.53
N TRP A 70 4.23 -12.28 14.35
CA TRP A 70 3.98 -13.59 13.74
C TRP A 70 4.52 -14.75 14.57
N LEU A 71 5.65 -14.55 15.27
CA LEU A 71 6.24 -15.57 16.12
C LEU A 71 5.44 -15.74 17.42
N MET A 72 4.87 -14.64 17.94
CA MET A 72 3.88 -14.72 19.01
C MET A 72 2.65 -15.52 18.58
N LEU A 73 2.07 -15.21 17.41
CA LEU A 73 0.94 -15.98 16.87
C LEU A 73 1.31 -17.46 16.66
N PHE A 74 2.52 -17.75 16.18
CA PHE A 74 3.05 -19.11 16.04
C PHE A 74 3.02 -19.86 17.37
N TYR A 75 3.59 -19.31 18.43
CA TYR A 75 3.58 -19.96 19.73
C TYR A 75 2.17 -20.07 20.32
N ARG A 76 1.35 -19.04 20.19
CA ARG A 76 -0.03 -19.04 20.71
C ARG A 76 -0.97 -19.98 19.96
N SER A 77 -0.69 -20.26 18.70
CA SER A 77 -1.41 -21.29 17.95
C SER A 77 -1.08 -22.72 18.41
N LYS A 78 0.10 -22.94 19.02
CA LYS A 78 0.46 -24.22 19.65
C LYS A 78 -0.07 -24.34 21.07
N MET A 79 0.05 -23.26 21.83
CA MET A 79 -0.33 -23.19 23.24
C MET A 79 -0.98 -21.83 23.50
N LEU A 80 -2.30 -21.82 23.61
CA LEU A 80 -3.08 -20.59 23.68
C LEU A 80 -2.67 -19.68 24.85
N GLY A 81 -2.47 -20.25 26.04
CA GLY A 81 -2.23 -19.48 27.27
C GLY A 81 -3.39 -18.52 27.56
N ASP A 82 -3.09 -17.24 27.75
CA ASP A 82 -4.06 -16.17 27.98
C ASP A 82 -4.33 -15.31 26.73
N ALA A 83 -3.98 -15.81 25.54
CA ALA A 83 -4.24 -15.12 24.28
C ALA A 83 -5.70 -15.21 23.85
N ASN A 84 -6.13 -14.24 23.05
CA ASN A 84 -7.40 -14.36 22.34
C ASN A 84 -7.35 -15.60 21.42
N PRO A 85 -8.26 -16.58 21.56
CA PRO A 85 -8.26 -17.80 20.75
C PRO A 85 -8.52 -17.58 19.26
N MET A 86 -9.15 -16.47 18.89
CA MET A 86 -9.65 -16.19 17.55
C MET A 86 -8.63 -16.46 16.42
N PHE A 87 -7.44 -15.86 16.49
CA PHE A 87 -6.40 -16.06 15.46
C PHE A 87 -5.64 -17.38 15.61
N PRO A 88 -5.19 -17.79 16.81
CA PRO A 88 -4.66 -19.13 17.07
C PRO A 88 -5.51 -20.27 16.50
N ASP A 89 -6.82 -20.26 16.75
CA ASP A 89 -7.75 -21.28 16.28
C ASP A 89 -7.89 -21.25 14.77
N LYS A 90 -7.95 -20.05 14.17
CA LYS A 90 -8.02 -19.90 12.72
C LYS A 90 -6.74 -20.39 12.04
N VAL A 91 -5.56 -20.17 12.63
CA VAL A 91 -4.29 -20.77 12.16
C VAL A 91 -4.38 -22.29 12.22
N ASN A 92 -4.88 -22.86 13.31
CA ASN A 92 -5.05 -24.31 13.45
C ASN A 92 -6.05 -24.89 12.44
N GLN A 93 -7.13 -24.18 12.12
CA GLN A 93 -8.05 -24.57 11.05
C GLN A 93 -7.36 -24.60 9.68
N VAL A 94 -6.55 -23.57 9.36
CA VAL A 94 -5.77 -23.52 8.11
C VAL A 94 -4.80 -24.68 8.03
N LEU A 95 -4.10 -25.00 9.13
CA LEU A 95 -3.16 -26.12 9.15
C LEU A 95 -3.85 -27.46 8.95
N LYS A 96 -5.00 -27.68 9.59
CA LYS A 96 -5.79 -28.90 9.39
C LYS A 96 -6.21 -29.06 7.93
N TRP A 97 -6.73 -28.00 7.32
CA TRP A 97 -7.10 -28.01 5.91
C TRP A 97 -5.89 -28.30 5.00
N LEU A 98 -4.75 -27.65 5.23
CA LEU A 98 -3.53 -27.89 4.44
C LEU A 98 -2.97 -29.30 4.64
N GLU A 99 -3.08 -29.87 5.84
CA GLU A 99 -2.70 -31.26 6.13
C GLU A 99 -3.52 -32.25 5.29
N GLU A 100 -4.84 -32.04 5.21
CA GLU A 100 -5.76 -32.83 4.39
C GLU A 100 -5.48 -32.69 2.88
N GLU A 101 -5.14 -31.48 2.42
CA GLU A 101 -4.93 -31.17 1.00
C GLU A 101 -3.55 -31.58 0.47
N LEU A 102 -2.50 -31.41 1.27
CA LEU A 102 -1.11 -31.62 0.87
C LEU A 102 -0.57 -32.98 1.32
N ASN A 103 -1.31 -33.73 2.14
CA ASN A 103 -0.87 -34.98 2.75
C ASN A 103 0.50 -34.81 3.47
N THR A 104 0.66 -33.67 4.15
CA THR A 104 1.94 -33.26 4.75
C THR A 104 2.27 -34.10 5.99
N MET A 105 3.54 -34.50 6.14
CA MET A 105 4.00 -35.20 7.36
C MET A 105 4.13 -34.24 8.55
N ASP A 106 4.06 -34.80 9.77
CA ASP A 106 4.18 -34.05 11.03
C ASP A 106 5.44 -33.16 11.11
N GLU A 107 6.55 -33.60 10.50
CA GLU A 107 7.83 -32.86 10.52
C GLU A 107 7.77 -31.49 9.84
N ALA A 108 6.89 -31.30 8.85
CA ALA A 108 6.73 -30.03 8.12
C ALA A 108 5.66 -29.10 8.72
N LYS A 109 4.96 -29.56 9.77
CA LYS A 109 3.81 -28.85 10.36
C LYS A 109 4.21 -27.52 10.98
N ASP A 110 5.41 -27.44 11.54
CA ASP A 110 5.93 -26.22 12.15
C ASP A 110 6.35 -25.18 11.11
N ASP A 111 7.02 -25.58 10.04
CA ASP A 111 7.38 -24.67 8.94
C ASP A 111 6.12 -24.09 8.28
N LEU A 112 5.11 -24.94 8.08
CA LEU A 112 3.82 -24.52 7.54
C LEU A 112 3.08 -23.57 8.49
N ARG A 113 3.07 -23.85 9.80
CA ARG A 113 2.50 -22.97 10.82
C ARG A 113 3.19 -21.61 10.83
N GLU A 114 4.52 -21.60 10.74
CA GLU A 114 5.29 -20.36 10.65
C GLU A 114 4.90 -19.54 9.41
N ALA A 115 4.83 -20.19 8.23
CA ALA A 115 4.41 -19.55 6.99
C ALA A 115 2.99 -18.96 7.11
N VAL A 116 2.04 -19.73 7.60
CA VAL A 116 0.66 -19.28 7.82
C VAL A 116 0.62 -18.10 8.78
N CYS A 117 1.31 -18.16 9.93
CA CYS A 117 1.36 -17.03 10.85
C CYS A 117 1.93 -15.76 10.21
N LYS A 118 2.97 -15.87 9.39
CA LYS A 118 3.53 -14.74 8.64
C LYS A 118 2.52 -14.15 7.66
N ILE A 119 1.74 -14.98 6.97
CA ILE A 119 0.68 -14.55 6.04
C ILE A 119 -0.39 -13.75 6.80
N PHE A 120 -0.93 -14.29 7.89
CA PHE A 120 -1.93 -13.62 8.71
C PHE A 120 -1.48 -12.25 9.21
N VAL A 121 -0.24 -12.17 9.72
CA VAL A 121 0.32 -10.92 10.24
C VAL A 121 0.61 -9.91 9.12
N GLY A 122 1.09 -10.39 7.97
CA GLY A 122 1.30 -9.57 6.77
C GLY A 122 0.01 -8.97 6.23
N ALA A 123 -1.07 -9.75 6.22
CA ALA A 123 -2.41 -9.34 5.78
C ALA A 123 -3.09 -8.37 6.74
N SER A 124 -3.05 -8.67 8.04
CA SER A 124 -3.76 -7.88 9.06
C SER A 124 -3.01 -6.61 9.46
N GLY A 125 -1.69 -6.58 9.25
CA GLY A 125 -0.78 -5.57 9.78
C GLY A 125 -0.33 -5.88 11.21
N LEU A 126 0.94 -5.56 11.50
CA LEU A 126 1.60 -5.87 12.78
C LEU A 126 0.85 -5.31 14.00
N GLU A 127 0.45 -4.04 13.92
CA GLU A 127 -0.20 -3.32 15.03
C GLU A 127 -1.57 -3.92 15.36
N ARG A 128 -2.39 -4.11 14.33
CA ARG A 128 -3.73 -4.67 14.46
C ARG A 128 -3.70 -6.11 14.96
N MET A 129 -2.80 -6.95 14.41
CA MET A 129 -2.66 -8.33 14.85
C MET A 129 -2.25 -8.41 16.33
N TYR A 130 -1.32 -7.56 16.77
CA TYR A 130 -0.94 -7.52 18.17
C TYR A 130 -2.13 -7.14 19.07
N GLN A 131 -2.87 -6.09 18.71
CA GLN A 131 -4.04 -5.65 19.48
C GLN A 131 -5.12 -6.75 19.60
N PHE A 132 -5.29 -7.56 18.56
CA PHE A 132 -6.19 -8.71 18.59
C PHE A 132 -5.70 -9.81 19.55
N LEU A 133 -4.41 -10.14 19.49
CA LEU A 133 -3.82 -11.15 20.37
C LEU A 133 -3.92 -10.72 21.84
N THR A 134 -3.80 -9.43 22.15
CA THR A 134 -3.75 -8.94 23.53
C THR A 134 -5.10 -8.60 24.18
N LEU A 135 -6.23 -8.79 23.49
CA LEU A 135 -7.59 -8.46 23.96
C LEU A 135 -7.78 -6.96 24.30
N GLU A 136 -6.93 -6.06 23.82
CA GLU A 136 -7.11 -4.61 24.04
C GLU A 136 -8.09 -3.99 23.06
N TYR A 137 -8.30 -4.65 21.91
CA TYR A 137 -9.24 -4.19 20.91
C TYR A 137 -10.64 -4.72 21.23
N ARG A 138 -11.59 -3.84 21.53
CA ARG A 138 -13.01 -4.19 21.36
C ARG A 138 -13.23 -4.43 19.89
N ILE A 139 -13.25 -5.70 19.52
CA ILE A 139 -13.57 -6.13 18.17
C ILE A 139 -14.98 -5.62 17.88
N PRO A 140 -15.18 -4.82 16.82
CA PRO A 140 -16.52 -4.50 16.36
C PRO A 140 -17.31 -5.81 16.20
N SER A 141 -18.55 -5.85 16.68
CA SER A 141 -19.33 -7.09 16.77
C SER A 141 -19.51 -7.80 15.41
N ASP A 142 -19.43 -7.05 14.31
CA ASP A 142 -19.43 -7.55 12.94
C ASP A 142 -18.16 -8.32 12.56
N VAL A 143 -17.00 -7.92 13.08
CA VAL A 143 -15.71 -8.60 12.84
C VAL A 143 -15.59 -9.86 13.71
N GLU A 144 -16.11 -9.83 14.93
CA GLU A 144 -16.08 -10.97 15.84
C GLU A 144 -16.87 -12.16 15.30
N TYR A 145 -17.99 -11.88 14.63
CA TYR A 145 -18.86 -12.90 14.06
C TYR A 145 -18.21 -13.73 12.95
N ASP A 146 -17.19 -13.23 12.27
CA ASP A 146 -16.67 -13.89 11.06
C ASP A 146 -15.42 -14.76 11.31
N LEU A 147 -14.59 -14.37 12.26
CA LEU A 147 -13.34 -15.09 12.57
C LEU A 147 -13.57 -16.39 13.36
N GLY A 148 -14.69 -16.52 14.08
CA GLY A 148 -15.06 -17.76 14.79
C GLY A 148 -15.65 -18.85 13.89
N LYS A 149 -15.87 -18.57 12.60
CA LYS A 149 -16.45 -19.54 11.65
C LYS A 149 -15.37 -20.39 10.98
N GLU A 150 -15.82 -21.54 10.46
CA GLU A 150 -15.04 -22.41 9.57
C GLU A 150 -14.41 -21.62 8.40
N LEU A 151 -13.33 -22.15 7.84
CA LEU A 151 -12.67 -21.55 6.66
C LEU A 151 -13.64 -21.49 5.48
N CYS A 152 -13.91 -20.28 5.00
CA CYS A 152 -14.64 -20.09 3.74
C CYS A 152 -13.72 -20.36 2.54
N GLY A 153 -14.30 -20.47 1.33
CA GLY A 153 -13.53 -20.61 0.09
C GLY A 153 -12.50 -19.49 -0.11
N TRP A 154 -12.83 -18.23 0.22
CA TRP A 154 -11.89 -17.12 0.07
C TRP A 154 -10.71 -17.18 1.05
N ASP A 155 -10.91 -17.69 2.28
CA ASP A 155 -9.82 -17.90 3.24
C ASP A 155 -8.82 -18.90 2.64
N LYS A 156 -9.34 -20.02 2.12
CA LYS A 156 -8.54 -21.07 1.49
C LYS A 156 -7.81 -20.57 0.25
N LEU A 157 -8.51 -19.85 -0.62
CA LEU A 157 -7.92 -19.26 -1.83
C LEU A 157 -6.82 -18.25 -1.50
N ALA A 158 -7.03 -17.37 -0.51
CA ALA A 158 -6.01 -16.42 -0.07
C ALA A 158 -4.77 -17.11 0.46
N ILE A 159 -4.92 -18.15 1.30
CA ILE A 159 -3.80 -18.94 1.81
C ILE A 159 -3.10 -19.69 0.68
N ALA A 160 -3.82 -20.38 -0.20
CA ALA A 160 -3.25 -21.07 -1.36
C ALA A 160 -2.41 -20.13 -2.23
N THR A 161 -2.93 -18.92 -2.47
CA THR A 161 -2.26 -17.87 -3.23
C THR A 161 -1.02 -17.35 -2.51
N ALA A 162 -1.09 -17.13 -1.21
CA ALA A 162 0.02 -16.65 -0.40
C ALA A 162 1.16 -17.69 -0.27
N LEU A 163 0.82 -18.98 -0.28
CA LEU A 163 1.77 -20.09 -0.32
C LEU A 163 2.34 -20.33 -1.73
N GLY A 164 1.83 -19.65 -2.76
CA GLY A 164 2.25 -19.88 -4.14
C GLY A 164 1.83 -21.25 -4.70
N ASN A 165 0.85 -21.93 -4.08
CA ASN A 165 0.43 -23.26 -4.49
C ASN A 165 -0.63 -23.19 -5.60
N MET A 166 -0.17 -23.31 -6.85
CA MET A 166 -1.02 -23.19 -8.04
C MET A 166 -2.17 -24.20 -8.09
N ASP A 167 -1.92 -25.44 -7.66
CA ASP A 167 -2.94 -26.50 -7.73
C ASP A 167 -4.08 -26.22 -6.74
N LEU A 168 -3.74 -25.77 -5.52
CA LEU A 168 -4.74 -25.34 -4.56
C LEU A 168 -5.49 -24.09 -5.01
N VAL A 169 -4.80 -23.13 -5.66
CA VAL A 169 -5.48 -21.96 -6.25
C VAL A 169 -6.54 -22.40 -7.26
N LYS A 170 -6.18 -23.25 -8.23
CA LYS A 170 -7.12 -23.75 -9.24
C LYS A 170 -8.27 -24.55 -8.63
N LYS A 171 -8.01 -25.30 -7.56
CA LYS A 171 -9.02 -26.08 -6.83
C LYS A 171 -10.02 -25.21 -6.08
N GLU A 172 -9.55 -24.18 -5.37
CA GLU A 172 -10.38 -23.37 -4.47
C GLU A 172 -11.09 -22.21 -5.18
N LEU A 173 -10.55 -21.76 -6.32
CA LEU A 173 -11.08 -20.61 -7.06
C LEU A 173 -12.57 -20.81 -7.47
N PRO A 174 -13.01 -21.98 -7.97
CA PRO A 174 -14.42 -22.23 -8.26
C PRO A 174 -15.36 -22.21 -7.05
N LEU A 175 -14.84 -22.51 -5.86
CA LEU A 175 -15.63 -22.55 -4.63
C LEU A 175 -15.93 -21.16 -4.07
N CYS A 176 -15.24 -20.12 -4.56
CA CYS A 176 -15.36 -18.75 -4.07
C CYS A 176 -16.59 -18.01 -4.60
N VAL A 177 -17.09 -18.40 -5.77
CA VAL A 177 -18.17 -17.72 -6.51
C VAL A 177 -19.55 -17.94 -5.87
N GLY A 178 -19.78 -19.10 -5.24
CA GLY A 178 -21.03 -19.42 -4.53
C GLY A 178 -20.97 -19.17 -3.01
N GLY A 179 -19.84 -18.71 -2.50
CA GLY A 179 -19.56 -18.64 -1.07
C GLY A 179 -20.19 -17.44 -0.36
N ARG A 180 -20.42 -17.56 0.96
CA ARG A 180 -20.70 -16.38 1.79
C ARG A 180 -19.53 -15.41 1.70
N ARG A 181 -19.82 -14.11 1.72
CA ARG A 181 -18.80 -13.10 1.96
C ARG A 181 -18.14 -13.41 3.30
N CYS A 182 -16.83 -13.56 3.26
CA CYS A 182 -15.99 -13.66 4.45
C CYS A 182 -14.98 -12.52 4.46
N GLY A 183 -14.54 -12.18 5.67
CA GLY A 183 -13.59 -11.14 5.94
C GLY A 183 -12.24 -11.34 5.24
N ASN A 184 -11.46 -10.27 5.20
CA ASN A 184 -10.15 -10.23 4.52
C ASN A 184 -9.01 -10.50 5.50
N HIS A 185 -9.24 -11.40 6.47
CA HIS A 185 -8.30 -11.65 7.57
C HIS A 185 -7.04 -12.38 7.11
N MET A 186 -7.18 -13.22 6.07
CA MET A 186 -6.06 -13.88 5.40
C MET A 186 -5.38 -13.01 4.36
N GLY A 187 -5.85 -11.78 4.19
CA GLY A 187 -5.37 -10.87 3.16
C GLY A 187 -6.19 -10.95 1.90
N ASP A 188 -5.59 -10.48 0.81
CA ASP A 188 -6.23 -10.39 -0.48
C ASP A 188 -5.52 -11.27 -1.50
N VAL A 189 -6.30 -11.96 -2.34
CA VAL A 189 -5.80 -12.87 -3.37
C VAL A 189 -4.91 -12.13 -4.36
N LEU A 190 -5.31 -10.94 -4.84
CA LEU A 190 -4.48 -10.18 -5.78
C LEU A 190 -3.22 -9.67 -5.10
N TYR A 191 -3.32 -9.15 -3.87
CA TYR A 191 -2.16 -8.72 -3.11
C TYR A 191 -1.15 -9.86 -2.92
N HIS A 192 -1.60 -11.06 -2.53
CA HIS A 192 -0.73 -12.22 -2.36
C HIS A 192 -0.17 -12.74 -3.68
N ALA A 193 -0.94 -12.72 -4.77
CA ALA A 193 -0.45 -13.11 -6.09
C ALA A 193 0.73 -12.22 -6.53
N LEU A 194 0.68 -10.92 -6.21
CA LEU A 194 1.76 -9.97 -6.52
C LEU A 194 3.02 -10.16 -5.66
N GLN A 195 2.90 -10.82 -4.51
CA GLN A 195 4.04 -11.16 -3.66
C GLN A 195 4.78 -12.40 -4.14
N GLN A 196 4.18 -13.18 -5.05
CA GLN A 196 4.83 -14.34 -5.61
C GLN A 196 5.89 -13.94 -6.65
N PRO A 197 6.93 -14.77 -6.86
CA PRO A 197 7.97 -14.49 -7.85
C PRO A 197 7.45 -14.36 -9.29
N ASN A 198 6.37 -15.07 -9.61
CA ASN A 198 5.71 -15.08 -10.92
C ASN A 198 4.26 -14.57 -10.83
N LEU A 199 3.79 -13.94 -11.90
CA LEU A 199 2.42 -13.43 -12.00
C LEU A 199 1.43 -14.50 -12.49
N ASP A 200 1.84 -15.76 -12.55
CA ASP A 200 1.02 -16.86 -13.08
C ASP A 200 -0.28 -17.04 -12.29
N ILE A 201 -0.25 -16.83 -10.97
CA ILE A 201 -1.47 -16.91 -10.15
C ILE A 201 -2.44 -15.78 -10.52
N LEU A 202 -1.93 -14.58 -10.77
CA LEU A 202 -2.76 -13.46 -11.22
C LEU A 202 -3.38 -13.76 -12.59
N GLN A 203 -2.63 -14.40 -13.49
CA GLN A 203 -3.14 -14.83 -14.78
C GLN A 203 -4.24 -15.90 -14.64
N VAL A 204 -4.03 -16.92 -13.81
CA VAL A 204 -5.04 -17.97 -13.55
C VAL A 204 -6.32 -17.38 -12.96
N VAL A 205 -6.20 -16.42 -12.04
CA VAL A 205 -7.36 -15.69 -11.51
C VAL A 205 -8.04 -14.88 -12.61
N SER A 206 -7.27 -14.22 -13.48
CA SER A 206 -7.83 -13.48 -14.62
C SER A 206 -8.59 -14.36 -15.58
N ASP A 207 -8.00 -15.48 -16.00
CA ASP A 207 -8.60 -16.38 -17.00
C ASP A 207 -9.89 -16.98 -16.45
N TYR A 208 -9.87 -17.43 -15.20
CA TYR A 208 -11.07 -17.95 -14.54
C TYR A 208 -12.20 -16.91 -14.49
N VAL A 209 -11.88 -15.67 -14.10
CA VAL A 209 -12.87 -14.58 -14.04
C VAL A 209 -13.48 -14.29 -15.42
N GLU A 210 -12.72 -14.41 -16.51
CA GLU A 210 -13.24 -14.21 -17.86
C GLU A 210 -14.29 -15.24 -18.24
N ASP A 211 -14.08 -16.49 -17.83
CA ASP A 211 -14.97 -17.63 -18.09
C ASP A 211 -16.26 -17.60 -17.25
N LEU A 212 -16.33 -16.77 -16.21
CA LEU A 212 -17.51 -16.64 -15.36
C LEU A 212 -18.71 -16.02 -16.08
N GLN A 213 -19.91 -16.45 -15.68
CA GLN A 213 -21.15 -15.80 -16.08
C GLN A 213 -21.25 -14.38 -15.48
N SER A 214 -22.03 -13.50 -16.11
CA SER A 214 -22.16 -12.10 -15.65
C SER A 214 -22.61 -11.96 -14.19
N SER A 215 -23.47 -12.85 -13.69
CA SER A 215 -23.90 -12.86 -12.28
C SER A 215 -22.79 -13.27 -11.31
N GLU A 216 -21.89 -14.14 -11.75
CA GLU A 216 -20.76 -14.64 -10.96
C GLU A 216 -19.62 -13.61 -10.92
N LYS A 217 -19.41 -12.88 -12.03
CA LYS A 217 -18.49 -11.74 -12.11
C LYS A 217 -18.83 -10.66 -11.09
N LEU A 218 -20.12 -10.48 -10.76
CA LEU A 218 -20.56 -9.51 -9.76
C LEU A 218 -19.95 -9.81 -8.38
N VAL A 219 -19.74 -11.08 -8.02
CA VAL A 219 -19.12 -11.45 -6.73
C VAL A 219 -17.68 -10.94 -6.65
N PHE A 220 -16.93 -11.06 -7.74
CA PHE A 220 -15.58 -10.50 -7.85
C PHE A 220 -15.61 -8.98 -7.87
N GLU A 221 -16.51 -8.38 -8.66
CA GLU A 221 -16.69 -6.93 -8.72
C GLU A 221 -16.94 -6.36 -7.32
N GLU A 222 -17.91 -6.90 -6.58
CA GLU A 222 -18.25 -6.42 -5.22
C GLU A 222 -17.11 -6.62 -4.23
N ARG A 223 -16.34 -7.70 -4.34
CA ARG A 223 -15.19 -7.95 -3.46
C ARG A 223 -14.04 -6.98 -3.74
N TYR A 224 -13.79 -6.70 -5.02
CA TYR A 224 -12.68 -5.88 -5.49
C TYR A 224 -13.06 -4.41 -5.73
N GLU A 225 -14.32 -4.04 -5.52
CA GLU A 225 -14.77 -2.67 -5.49
C GLU A 225 -14.24 -1.97 -4.24
N GLY A 226 -13.10 -1.29 -4.39
CA GLY A 226 -12.51 -0.46 -3.35
C GLY A 226 -11.26 -1.07 -2.73
N SER A 227 -11.21 -1.13 -1.40
CA SER A 227 -9.95 -1.18 -0.64
C SER A 227 -9.02 -2.33 -1.00
N LEU A 228 -9.54 -3.52 -1.32
CA LEU A 228 -8.72 -4.69 -1.65
C LEU A 228 -7.94 -4.51 -2.95
N PHE A 229 -8.62 -4.17 -4.04
CA PHE A 229 -7.95 -3.89 -5.31
C PHE A 229 -6.94 -2.76 -5.16
N ASN A 230 -7.28 -1.74 -4.38
CA ASN A 230 -6.38 -0.63 -4.13
C ASN A 230 -5.13 -1.03 -3.34
N GLN A 231 -5.21 -2.00 -2.44
CA GLN A 231 -4.03 -2.52 -1.72
C GLN A 231 -3.08 -3.23 -2.69
N ALA A 232 -3.62 -4.10 -3.55
CA ALA A 232 -2.85 -4.77 -4.61
C ALA A 232 -2.18 -3.76 -5.56
N MET A 233 -2.93 -2.75 -6.02
CA MET A 233 -2.39 -1.69 -6.89
C MET A 233 -1.32 -0.85 -6.20
N GLN A 234 -1.53 -0.44 -4.95
CA GLN A 234 -0.53 0.28 -4.17
C GLN A 234 0.74 -0.54 -3.99
N TYR A 235 0.61 -1.85 -3.74
CA TYR A 235 1.74 -2.76 -3.65
C TYR A 235 2.52 -2.80 -4.97
N ALA A 236 1.85 -3.02 -6.11
CA ALA A 236 2.50 -3.05 -7.42
C ALA A 236 3.27 -1.75 -7.73
N ILE A 237 2.67 -0.58 -7.44
CA ILE A 237 3.34 0.73 -7.58
C ILE A 237 4.51 0.85 -6.60
N SER A 238 4.36 0.36 -5.37
CA SER A 238 5.44 0.39 -4.36
C SER A 238 6.66 -0.44 -4.78
N GLN A 239 6.44 -1.52 -5.54
CA GLN A 239 7.50 -2.37 -6.09
C GLN A 239 8.03 -1.86 -7.44
N ASN A 240 7.49 -0.75 -7.96
CA ASN A 240 7.81 -0.24 -9.31
C ASN A 240 7.59 -1.29 -10.42
N ASN A 241 6.60 -2.16 -10.25
CA ASN A 241 6.34 -3.27 -11.16
C ASN A 241 5.27 -2.88 -12.19
N LEU A 242 5.69 -2.34 -13.34
CA LEU A 242 4.79 -1.90 -14.40
C LEU A 242 3.96 -3.04 -15.01
N ILE A 243 4.52 -4.26 -15.08
CA ILE A 243 3.82 -5.44 -15.61
C ILE A 243 2.62 -5.76 -14.72
N ALA A 244 2.86 -5.90 -13.41
CA ALA A 244 1.78 -6.10 -12.44
C ALA A 244 0.70 -5.00 -12.48
N ILE A 245 1.10 -3.73 -12.65
CA ILE A 245 0.14 -2.62 -12.78
C ILE A 245 -0.73 -2.81 -14.04
N ASN A 246 -0.13 -3.20 -15.17
CA ASN A 246 -0.86 -3.44 -16.40
C ASN A 246 -1.83 -4.61 -16.26
N ASP A 247 -1.39 -5.72 -15.67
CA ASP A 247 -2.19 -6.92 -15.48
C ASP A 247 -3.37 -6.66 -14.54
N LEU A 248 -3.15 -5.93 -13.44
CA LEU A 248 -4.23 -5.50 -12.55
C LEU A 248 -5.24 -4.58 -13.25
N LEU A 249 -4.78 -3.63 -14.07
CA LEU A 249 -5.68 -2.73 -14.81
C LEU A 249 -6.46 -3.47 -15.89
N MET A 250 -5.84 -4.45 -16.56
CA MET A 250 -6.50 -5.33 -17.52
C MET A 250 -7.54 -6.22 -16.85
N LEU A 251 -7.16 -6.88 -15.75
CA LEU A 251 -8.07 -7.68 -14.92
C LEU A 251 -9.27 -6.84 -14.48
N ARG A 252 -9.01 -5.60 -14.03
CA ARG A 252 -10.09 -4.69 -13.64
C ARG A 252 -11.04 -4.38 -14.77
N ALA A 253 -10.52 -4.08 -15.97
CA ALA A 253 -11.34 -3.78 -17.14
C ALA A 253 -12.22 -4.98 -17.57
N LYS A 254 -11.79 -6.21 -17.26
CA LYS A 254 -12.54 -7.44 -17.59
C LYS A 254 -13.74 -7.69 -16.66
N TRP A 255 -13.65 -7.33 -15.38
CA TRP A 255 -14.69 -7.69 -14.40
C TRP A 255 -15.57 -6.55 -13.91
N THR A 256 -15.27 -5.28 -14.23
CA THR A 256 -16.09 -4.14 -13.80
C THR A 256 -16.08 -3.05 -14.85
N THR A 257 -17.26 -2.47 -15.07
CA THR A 257 -17.43 -1.26 -15.88
C THR A 257 -17.32 0.01 -15.03
N LYS A 258 -17.26 -0.13 -13.70
CA LYS A 258 -17.18 1.01 -12.79
C LYS A 258 -15.86 1.72 -12.97
N LEU A 259 -15.90 3.04 -12.93
CA LEU A 259 -14.70 3.88 -12.94
C LEU A 259 -13.97 3.77 -11.59
N VAL A 260 -12.67 4.02 -11.58
CA VAL A 260 -11.90 4.04 -10.32
C VAL A 260 -12.39 5.20 -9.46
N ASP A 261 -12.55 4.99 -8.16
CA ASP A 261 -12.87 6.12 -7.28
C ASP A 261 -11.70 7.12 -7.26
N LYS A 262 -12.04 8.40 -7.41
CA LYS A 262 -11.08 9.51 -7.54
C LYS A 262 -10.07 9.58 -6.39
N TYR A 263 -10.47 9.23 -5.17
CA TYR A 263 -9.57 9.21 -4.02
C TYR A 263 -8.43 8.20 -4.23
N PHE A 264 -8.75 6.98 -4.65
CA PHE A 264 -7.74 5.95 -4.89
C PHE A 264 -6.88 6.25 -6.10
N TYR A 265 -7.48 6.78 -7.17
CA TYR A 265 -6.73 7.27 -8.32
C TYR A 265 -5.66 8.29 -7.92
N TYR A 266 -6.01 9.27 -7.09
CA TYR A 266 -5.07 10.26 -6.59
C TYR A 266 -3.98 9.67 -5.71
N LEU A 267 -4.31 8.69 -4.89
CA LEU A 267 -3.32 7.97 -4.08
C LEU A 267 -2.31 7.23 -4.97
N TRP A 268 -2.78 6.51 -5.99
CA TRP A 268 -1.92 5.80 -6.95
C TRP A 268 -1.01 6.78 -7.71
N MET A 269 -1.57 7.89 -8.20
CA MET A 269 -0.82 8.92 -8.92
C MET A 269 0.25 9.55 -8.03
N GLU A 270 -0.06 9.85 -6.76
CA GLU A 270 0.92 10.39 -5.82
C GLU A 270 2.05 9.38 -5.56
N MET A 271 1.73 8.10 -5.40
CA MET A 271 2.74 7.04 -5.21
C MET A 271 3.64 6.90 -6.43
N ALA A 272 3.08 6.91 -7.65
CA ALA A 272 3.84 6.84 -8.90
C ALA A 272 4.80 8.04 -9.04
N VAL A 273 4.33 9.25 -8.74
CA VAL A 273 5.19 10.45 -8.73
C VAL A 273 6.31 10.33 -7.71
N ARG A 274 6.04 9.82 -6.50
CA ARG A 274 7.08 9.60 -5.47
C ARG A 274 8.12 8.57 -5.88
N LYS A 275 7.74 7.58 -6.68
CA LYS A 275 8.68 6.61 -7.28
C LYS A 275 9.50 7.21 -8.42
N ASN A 276 9.14 8.40 -8.90
CA ASN A 276 9.80 9.10 -10.00
C ASN A 276 9.89 8.24 -11.28
N ASP A 277 8.91 7.35 -11.48
CA ASP A 277 8.81 6.48 -12.65
C ASP A 277 7.81 7.07 -13.66
N VAL A 278 8.34 7.49 -14.81
CA VAL A 278 7.59 8.15 -15.88
C VAL A 278 6.61 7.20 -16.56
N LEU A 279 6.94 5.91 -16.66
CA LEU A 279 6.11 4.91 -17.32
C LEU A 279 4.88 4.59 -16.47
N ILE A 280 5.03 4.48 -15.15
CA ILE A 280 3.89 4.31 -14.25
C ILE A 280 2.97 5.53 -14.28
N VAL A 281 3.52 6.76 -14.24
CA VAL A 281 2.71 7.98 -14.35
C VAL A 281 1.93 8.01 -15.67
N ARG A 282 2.59 7.71 -16.79
CA ARG A 282 1.93 7.59 -18.11
C ARG A 282 0.81 6.58 -18.10
N ARG A 283 1.07 5.38 -17.55
CA ARG A 283 0.07 4.32 -17.51
C ARG A 283 -1.14 4.72 -16.68
N LEU A 284 -0.92 5.28 -15.49
CA LEU A 284 -2.01 5.73 -14.62
C LEU A 284 -2.79 6.90 -15.23
N ARG A 285 -2.21 7.75 -16.08
CA ARG A 285 -2.97 8.80 -16.78
C ARG A 285 -4.06 8.26 -17.71
N LEU A 286 -3.92 7.02 -18.18
CA LEU A 286 -4.92 6.36 -19.03
C LEU A 286 -6.09 5.75 -18.23
N VAL A 287 -5.99 5.69 -16.89
CA VAL A 287 -7.04 5.13 -16.05
C VAL A 287 -8.20 6.11 -15.95
N GLU A 288 -9.41 5.62 -16.19
CA GLU A 288 -10.64 6.38 -16.01
C GLU A 288 -11.11 6.34 -14.55
N PHE A 289 -11.59 7.48 -14.04
CA PHE A 289 -12.00 7.62 -12.64
C PHE A 289 -13.23 8.53 -12.48
N PHE A 290 -13.95 8.37 -11.38
CA PHE A 290 -15.14 9.13 -11.03
C PHE A 290 -15.07 9.69 -9.59
N PRO A 291 -15.56 10.92 -9.33
CA PRO A 291 -16.08 11.88 -10.31
C PRO A 291 -14.97 12.48 -11.19
N ILE A 292 -15.30 12.77 -12.45
CA ILE A 292 -14.36 13.37 -13.41
C ILE A 292 -13.86 14.71 -12.85
N GLY A 293 -12.55 14.96 -12.97
CA GLY A 293 -11.93 16.20 -12.52
C GLY A 293 -10.44 16.25 -12.84
N PRO A 294 -9.66 17.15 -12.21
CA PRO A 294 -8.23 17.26 -12.47
C PRO A 294 -7.53 15.92 -12.22
N ARG A 295 -6.70 15.45 -13.16
CA ARG A 295 -5.98 14.18 -12.98
C ARG A 295 -4.83 14.27 -11.97
N VAL A 296 -4.32 15.46 -11.73
CA VAL A 296 -3.15 15.68 -10.88
C VAL A 296 -3.54 16.55 -9.70
N THR A 297 -3.21 16.09 -8.49
CA THR A 297 -3.43 16.87 -7.27
C THR A 297 -2.32 17.91 -7.09
N LEU A 298 -2.65 19.01 -6.39
CA LEU A 298 -1.67 20.00 -5.93
C LEU A 298 -0.49 19.33 -5.21
N ARG A 299 -0.79 18.35 -4.36
CA ARG A 299 0.19 17.62 -3.55
C ARG A 299 1.17 16.83 -4.42
N ALA A 300 0.66 16.06 -5.39
CA ALA A 300 1.49 15.30 -6.32
C ALA A 300 2.37 16.23 -7.17
N PHE A 301 1.81 17.30 -7.72
CA PHE A 301 2.57 18.25 -8.53
C PHE A 301 3.65 18.99 -7.72
N LYS A 302 3.31 19.46 -6.51
CA LYS A 302 4.27 20.08 -5.59
C LYS A 302 5.42 19.13 -5.25
N TYR A 303 5.13 17.85 -5.03
CA TYR A 303 6.16 16.84 -4.79
C TYR A 303 7.05 16.67 -6.03
N ALA A 304 6.46 16.58 -7.23
CA ALA A 304 7.20 16.48 -8.49
C ALA A 304 8.16 17.64 -8.70
N CYS A 305 7.71 18.88 -8.48
CA CYS A 305 8.56 20.06 -8.55
C CYS A 305 9.76 19.97 -7.58
N LYS A 306 9.54 19.48 -6.36
CA LYS A 306 10.58 19.46 -5.33
C LYS A 306 11.59 18.31 -5.50
N TYR A 307 11.16 17.14 -5.92
CA TYR A 307 11.96 15.91 -5.80
C TYR A 307 12.11 15.09 -7.08
N CYS A 308 11.27 15.31 -8.10
CA CYS A 308 11.23 14.44 -9.27
C CYS A 308 11.96 15.06 -10.47
N SER A 309 12.12 14.23 -11.51
CA SER A 309 12.69 14.63 -12.80
C SER A 309 11.76 15.56 -13.60
N ILE A 310 12.34 16.29 -14.54
CA ILE A 310 11.59 17.12 -15.50
C ILE A 310 10.62 16.29 -16.35
N HIS A 311 10.92 15.01 -16.58
CA HIS A 311 10.07 14.11 -17.38
C HIS A 311 8.74 13.84 -16.68
N ILE A 312 8.74 13.66 -15.36
CA ILE A 312 7.50 13.54 -14.58
C ILE A 312 6.67 14.81 -14.73
N ILE A 313 7.27 16.00 -14.63
CA ILE A 313 6.54 17.26 -14.78
C ILE A 313 5.94 17.40 -16.18
N LYS A 314 6.68 17.04 -17.23
CA LYS A 314 6.17 16.99 -18.61
C LYS A 314 4.97 16.06 -18.73
N GLU A 315 5.03 14.87 -18.13
CA GLU A 315 3.90 13.95 -18.14
C GLU A 315 2.70 14.48 -17.36
N LEU A 316 2.91 15.13 -16.22
CA LEU A 316 1.81 15.71 -15.44
C LEU A 316 1.13 16.88 -16.16
N LEU A 317 1.84 17.62 -17.01
CA LEU A 317 1.33 18.78 -17.77
C LEU A 317 0.89 18.45 -19.21
N GLY A 318 1.16 17.24 -19.70
CA GLY A 318 0.82 16.84 -21.07
C GLY A 318 -0.68 16.68 -21.30
N ASP A 319 -1.06 16.18 -22.48
CA ASP A 319 -2.46 16.13 -22.94
C ASP A 319 -3.44 15.48 -21.95
N GLY A 320 -4.48 16.21 -21.55
CA GLY A 320 -5.45 15.74 -20.54
C GLY A 320 -4.90 15.64 -19.12
N GLY A 321 -3.68 16.12 -18.88
CA GLY A 321 -3.06 16.26 -17.57
C GLY A 321 -3.55 17.49 -16.81
N LEU A 322 -2.63 18.11 -16.08
CA LEU A 322 -2.85 19.35 -15.34
C LEU A 322 -2.76 20.54 -16.29
N ASP A 323 -3.81 21.37 -16.33
CA ASP A 323 -3.71 22.68 -16.95
C ASP A 323 -2.58 23.48 -16.26
N PRO A 324 -1.53 23.90 -16.97
CA PRO A 324 -0.40 24.64 -16.41
C PRO A 324 -0.79 25.99 -15.79
N SER A 325 -2.00 26.46 -16.10
CA SER A 325 -2.60 27.68 -15.59
C SER A 325 -3.68 27.44 -14.53
N TYR A 326 -3.90 26.17 -14.15
CA TYR A 326 -4.83 25.79 -13.10
C TYR A 326 -4.48 26.51 -11.79
N ASN A 327 -5.50 27.02 -11.10
CA ASN A 327 -5.30 27.72 -9.85
C ASN A 327 -5.79 26.90 -8.65
N TRP A 328 -4.87 26.49 -7.78
CA TRP A 328 -5.18 25.94 -6.46
C TRP A 328 -5.19 27.06 -5.40
N GLY A 329 -6.09 28.03 -5.57
CA GLY A 329 -6.22 29.19 -4.69
C GLY A 329 -5.15 30.26 -4.91
N SER A 330 -4.02 30.15 -4.19
CA SER A 330 -2.89 31.10 -4.26
C SER A 330 -1.67 30.56 -5.00
N SER A 331 -1.77 29.33 -5.52
CA SER A 331 -0.66 28.64 -6.18
C SER A 331 -1.08 28.13 -7.54
N THR A 332 -0.28 28.45 -8.55
CA THR A 332 -0.31 27.84 -9.88
C THR A 332 0.84 26.85 -10.02
N PRO A 333 0.80 25.95 -11.01
CA PRO A 333 1.95 25.10 -11.37
C PRO A 333 3.25 25.89 -11.53
N LEU A 334 3.18 27.07 -12.16
CA LEU A 334 4.34 27.95 -12.35
C LEU A 334 4.89 28.48 -11.02
N ILE A 335 4.03 28.95 -10.11
CA ILE A 335 4.44 29.41 -8.78
C ILE A 335 5.12 28.29 -7.99
N LEU A 336 4.62 27.06 -8.10
CA LEU A 336 5.24 25.91 -7.44
C LEU A 336 6.64 25.60 -8.00
N ALA A 337 6.81 25.62 -9.32
CA ALA A 337 8.12 25.41 -9.94
C ALA A 337 9.12 26.52 -9.55
N ILE A 338 8.68 27.78 -9.52
CA ILE A 338 9.52 28.92 -9.09
C ILE A 338 10.00 28.75 -7.65
N LYS A 339 9.10 28.32 -6.74
CA LYS A 339 9.46 28.06 -5.34
C LYS A 339 10.51 26.96 -5.17
N CYS A 340 10.63 26.05 -6.13
CA CYS A 340 11.68 25.03 -6.15
C CYS A 340 13.03 25.53 -6.69
N ARG A 341 13.09 26.75 -7.24
CA ARG A 341 14.31 27.42 -7.74
C ARG A 341 15.06 26.62 -8.82
N ASP A 342 14.33 25.79 -9.56
CA ASP A 342 14.87 24.97 -10.64
C ASP A 342 14.44 25.56 -11.99
N VAL A 343 15.41 26.15 -12.70
CA VAL A 343 15.19 26.87 -13.96
C VAL A 343 14.58 25.97 -15.03
N GLU A 344 14.99 24.70 -15.10
CA GLU A 344 14.52 23.76 -16.11
C GLU A 344 13.09 23.30 -15.84
N LYS A 345 12.72 23.14 -14.57
CA LYS A 345 11.32 22.89 -14.19
C LYS A 345 10.43 24.09 -14.48
N VAL A 346 10.89 25.31 -14.20
CA VAL A 346 10.15 26.52 -14.55
C VAL A 346 9.98 26.63 -16.07
N ARG A 347 11.06 26.44 -16.83
CA ARG A 347 11.04 26.41 -18.30
C ARG A 347 10.03 25.39 -18.81
N THR A 348 10.06 24.18 -18.27
CA THR A 348 9.11 23.12 -18.62
C THR A 348 7.64 23.54 -18.41
N VAL A 349 7.33 24.20 -17.30
CA VAL A 349 5.97 24.69 -17.01
C VAL A 349 5.55 25.84 -17.94
N ILE A 350 6.48 26.74 -18.26
CA ILE A 350 6.26 27.83 -19.22
C ILE A 350 6.05 27.30 -20.63
N ASP A 351 6.80 26.28 -21.03
CA ASP A 351 6.71 25.64 -22.34
C ASP A 351 5.43 24.84 -22.49
N ALA A 352 4.91 24.27 -21.39
CA ALA A 352 3.57 23.69 -21.35
C ALA A 352 2.44 24.72 -21.53
N GLY A 353 2.72 26.03 -21.45
CA GLY A 353 1.75 27.09 -21.69
C GLY A 353 1.27 27.84 -20.45
N ALA A 354 1.99 27.76 -19.32
CA ALA A 354 1.63 28.52 -18.13
C ALA A 354 1.60 30.04 -18.38
N TYR A 355 0.60 30.72 -17.81
CA TYR A 355 0.57 32.18 -17.79
C TYR A 355 1.57 32.75 -16.78
N VAL A 356 2.44 33.60 -17.29
CA VAL A 356 3.50 34.28 -16.51
C VAL A 356 2.97 35.45 -15.67
N HIS A 357 1.75 35.91 -15.91
CA HIS A 357 1.06 36.97 -15.14
C HIS A 357 0.16 36.44 -13.99
N GLY A 358 0.22 35.14 -13.68
CA GLY A 358 -0.64 34.52 -12.67
C GLY A 358 -1.88 33.84 -13.25
N SER A 359 -2.90 33.60 -12.43
CA SER A 359 -4.05 32.78 -12.84
C SER A 359 -4.96 33.49 -13.83
N TRP A 360 -5.41 32.75 -14.84
CA TRP A 360 -6.46 33.15 -15.77
C TRP A 360 -7.78 33.39 -15.02
N ARG A 361 -8.55 34.44 -15.38
CA ARG A 361 -9.88 34.83 -14.83
C ARG A 361 -9.93 35.45 -13.41
N GLY A 362 -8.95 36.29 -13.05
CA GLY A 362 -9.10 37.19 -11.89
C GLY A 362 -9.14 36.51 -10.51
N ALA A 363 -8.81 35.22 -10.43
CA ALA A 363 -8.57 34.59 -9.15
C ALA A 363 -7.33 35.22 -8.50
N ARG A 364 -7.36 35.38 -7.17
CA ARG A 364 -6.29 36.00 -6.37
C ARG A 364 -5.09 35.06 -6.28
N SER A 365 -4.36 34.87 -7.39
CA SER A 365 -3.08 34.19 -7.40
C SER A 365 -1.95 35.19 -7.23
N MET A 366 -0.86 34.77 -6.59
CA MET A 366 0.33 35.62 -6.46
C MET A 366 0.97 35.80 -7.83
N ASP A 367 1.44 37.02 -8.15
CA ASP A 367 2.17 37.26 -9.39
C ASP A 367 3.45 36.40 -9.42
N PRO A 368 3.65 35.53 -10.43
CA PRO A 368 4.85 34.73 -10.58
C PRO A 368 6.14 35.55 -10.50
N LEU A 369 6.17 36.80 -11.00
CA LEU A 369 7.33 37.68 -10.91
C LEU A 369 7.71 38.02 -9.47
N VAL A 370 6.71 38.23 -8.60
CA VAL A 370 6.93 38.48 -7.16
C VAL A 370 7.57 37.27 -6.48
N CYS A 371 7.30 36.05 -6.96
CA CYS A 371 7.96 34.84 -6.47
C CYS A 371 9.42 34.69 -6.93
N THR A 372 9.90 35.49 -7.89
CA THR A 372 11.26 35.34 -8.46
C THR A 372 12.36 36.16 -7.76
N GLN A 373 12.05 36.85 -6.67
CA GLN A 373 12.97 37.77 -5.97
C GLN A 373 14.36 37.18 -5.65
N PHE A 374 14.50 35.86 -5.62
CA PHE A 374 15.74 35.16 -5.30
C PHE A 374 16.37 34.40 -6.49
N SER A 375 15.92 34.61 -7.72
CA SER A 375 16.49 33.94 -8.90
C SER A 375 16.43 34.81 -10.16
N PRO A 376 17.48 35.60 -10.45
CA PRO A 376 17.56 36.45 -11.65
C PRO A 376 17.39 35.68 -12.95
N GLN A 377 17.85 34.43 -13.01
CA GLN A 377 17.71 33.56 -14.18
C GLN A 377 16.23 33.25 -14.47
N ILE A 378 15.46 32.93 -13.43
CA ILE A 378 14.01 32.71 -13.55
C ILE A 378 13.30 34.01 -13.92
N THR A 379 13.68 35.15 -13.33
CA THR A 379 13.14 36.46 -13.69
C THR A 379 13.36 36.76 -15.18
N GLY A 380 14.59 36.59 -15.67
CA GLY A 380 14.92 36.79 -17.09
C GLY A 380 14.14 35.86 -18.02
N LEU A 381 13.93 34.61 -17.61
CA LEU A 381 13.11 33.65 -18.36
C LEU A 381 11.64 34.09 -18.45
N LEU A 382 11.06 34.57 -17.35
CA LEU A 382 9.68 35.09 -17.33
C LEU A 382 9.54 36.35 -18.18
N LEU A 383 10.45 37.32 -18.06
CA LEU A 383 10.45 38.55 -18.87
C LEU A 383 10.54 38.25 -20.37
N LYS A 384 11.42 37.34 -20.78
CA LYS A 384 11.53 36.92 -22.17
C LYS A 384 10.22 36.30 -22.69
N LYS A 385 9.55 35.48 -21.89
CA LYS A 385 8.25 34.88 -22.27
C LYS A 385 7.14 35.94 -22.33
N LEU A 386 7.16 36.92 -21.42
CA LEU A 386 6.21 38.04 -21.37
C LEU A 386 6.25 38.86 -22.67
N GLU A 387 7.44 39.24 -23.11
CA GLU A 387 7.63 39.97 -24.37
C GLU A 387 7.07 39.19 -25.57
N HIS A 388 7.34 37.88 -25.61
CA HIS A 388 6.82 37.01 -26.66
C HIS A 388 5.29 36.90 -26.64
N GLN A 389 4.67 36.78 -25.46
CA GLN A 389 3.21 36.73 -25.31
C GLN A 389 2.54 38.06 -25.67
N LYS A 390 3.14 39.19 -25.31
CA LYS A 390 2.64 40.53 -25.67
C LYS A 390 2.59 40.71 -27.18
N GLY A 391 3.70 40.41 -27.87
CA GLY A 391 3.75 40.48 -29.34
C GLY A 391 2.76 39.53 -30.03
N ALA A 392 2.49 38.36 -29.45
CA ALA A 392 1.47 37.45 -29.99
C ALA A 392 0.04 38.00 -29.84
N ARG A 393 -0.29 38.64 -28.71
CA ARG A 393 -1.60 39.28 -28.48
C ARG A 393 -1.84 40.46 -29.42
N GLU A 394 -0.85 41.31 -29.61
CA GLU A 394 -0.92 42.46 -30.54
C GLU A 394 -1.17 41.97 -31.98
N ARG A 395 -0.45 40.93 -32.43
CA ARG A 395 -0.68 40.33 -33.75
C ARG A 395 -2.08 39.73 -33.91
N MET A 396 -2.61 39.07 -32.87
CA MET A 396 -3.96 38.50 -32.89
C MET A 396 -5.03 39.61 -32.95
N ALA A 397 -4.87 40.69 -32.18
CA ALA A 397 -5.77 41.84 -32.20
C ALA A 397 -5.80 42.53 -33.57
N ILE A 398 -4.63 42.71 -34.22
CA ILE A 398 -4.56 43.26 -35.59
C ILE A 398 -5.28 42.36 -36.59
N LYS A 399 -5.12 41.03 -36.48
CA LYS A 399 -5.81 40.08 -37.36
C LYS A 399 -7.32 40.14 -37.21
N GLN A 400 -7.83 40.15 -35.97
CA GLN A 400 -9.26 40.27 -35.69
C GLN A 400 -9.83 41.60 -36.18
N ALA A 401 -9.08 42.70 -36.03
CA ALA A 401 -9.48 44.01 -36.54
C ALA A 401 -9.57 44.04 -38.08
N ARG A 402 -8.72 43.28 -38.79
CA ARG A 402 -8.80 43.15 -40.25
C ARG A 402 -9.99 42.30 -40.69
N GLU A 403 -10.19 41.14 -40.09
CA GLU A 403 -11.34 40.26 -40.39
C GLU A 403 -12.68 40.98 -40.13
N ALA A 404 -12.77 41.75 -39.05
CA ALA A 404 -13.94 42.56 -38.73
C ALA A 404 -14.14 43.77 -39.66
N ALA A 405 -13.10 44.24 -40.34
CA ALA A 405 -13.20 45.30 -41.34
C ALA A 405 -13.58 44.77 -42.73
N GLU A 406 -13.39 43.47 -42.99
CA GLU A 406 -13.74 42.78 -44.23
C GLU A 406 -15.16 42.18 -44.21
N SER A 407 -15.75 41.99 -43.03
CA SER A 407 -17.15 41.59 -42.80
C SER A 407 -18.09 42.80 -42.73
#